data_AF-A0A971UVH3-F1
#
_entry.id   AF-A0A971UVH3-F1
#
_cell.length_a   1.000
_cell.length_b   1.000
_cell.length_c   1.000
_cell.angle_alpha   90.00
_cell.angle_beta   90.00
_cell.angle_gamma   90.00
#
_symmetry.space_group_name_H-M   'P 1'
#
loop_
_entity.id
_entity.type
_entity.pdbx_description
1 polymer ?
#
loop_
_entity_poly.entity_id
_entity_poly.type
_entity_poly.pdbx_seq_one_letter_code
_entity_poly.pdbx_strand_id
1 'polypeptide(L)'
;MEHLYQKVSYLRGLAEGLEIDKNSKEGKLLLHIVEALEDFAYAINELYENYEDLERYVDYIDEDLTDVENELFDFDDHYEDDYEDDYDDYDDFEDEYGIYEENFEEDK
;
A
#
# COMPACT_ATOMS: atom_id res chain seq x y z
N MET A 1 16.82 5.42 -5.11
CA MET A 1 17.69 4.62 -4.23
C MET A 1 19.19 4.93 -4.33
N GLU A 2 19.67 5.54 -5.42
CA GLU A 2 21.10 5.82 -5.67
C GLU A 2 21.83 6.58 -4.53
N HIS A 3 21.14 7.51 -3.87
CA HIS A 3 21.70 8.30 -2.76
C HIS A 3 22.06 7.46 -1.53
N LEU A 4 21.38 6.34 -1.27
CA LEU A 4 21.70 5.45 -0.15
C LEU A 4 23.01 4.70 -0.43
N TYR A 5 23.14 4.10 -1.62
CA TYR A 5 24.39 3.47 -2.05
C TYR A 5 25.56 4.43 -2.01
N GLN A 6 25.41 5.63 -2.59
CA GLN A 6 26.47 6.65 -2.58
C GLN A 6 26.93 6.98 -1.16
N LYS A 7 25.99 7.09 -0.20
CA LYS A 7 26.33 7.31 1.22
C LYS A 7 27.08 6.14 1.83
N VAL A 8 26.65 4.91 1.59
CA VAL A 8 27.31 3.72 2.15
C VAL A 8 28.70 3.54 1.52
N SER A 9 28.83 3.71 0.21
CA SER A 9 30.13 3.69 -0.49
C SER A 9 31.07 4.79 0.02
N TYR A 10 30.54 5.98 0.32
CA TYR A 10 31.33 7.03 0.96
C TYR A 10 31.82 6.62 2.36
N LEU A 11 30.97 5.99 3.18
CA LEU A 11 31.37 5.46 4.49
C LEU A 11 32.44 4.38 4.39
N ARG A 12 32.35 3.49 3.38
CA ARG A 12 33.39 2.50 3.08
C ARG A 12 34.72 3.17 2.75
N GLY A 13 34.71 4.13 1.83
CA GLY A 13 35.92 4.88 1.46
C GLY A 13 36.50 5.67 2.64
N LEU A 14 35.65 6.24 3.49
CA LEU A 14 36.09 6.93 4.71
C LEU A 14 36.73 5.96 5.72
N ALA A 15 36.15 4.77 5.91
CA ALA A 15 36.69 3.75 6.80
C ALA A 15 38.07 3.25 6.33
N GLU A 16 38.27 3.14 5.01
CA GLU A 16 39.57 2.82 4.41
C GLU A 16 40.59 3.96 4.57
N GLY A 17 40.17 5.21 4.33
CA GLY A 17 41.03 6.38 4.44
C GLY A 17 41.42 6.78 5.86
N LEU A 18 40.64 6.37 6.86
CA LEU A 18 40.96 6.57 8.29
C LEU A 18 41.99 5.56 8.82
N GLU A 19 42.46 4.63 7.99
CA GLU A 19 43.42 3.59 8.38
C GLU A 19 43.00 2.83 9.64
N ILE A 20 41.70 2.53 9.76
CA ILE A 20 41.14 1.82 10.92
C ILE A 20 41.88 0.49 11.10
N ASP A 21 42.42 0.26 12.30
CA ASP A 21 43.07 -1.01 12.62
C ASP A 21 42.05 -2.14 12.60
N LYS A 22 42.08 -2.93 11.53
CA LYS A 22 41.22 -4.09 11.28
C LYS A 22 41.40 -5.22 12.29
N ASN A 23 42.45 -5.15 13.13
CA ASN A 23 42.69 -6.14 14.19
C ASN A 23 42.13 -5.72 15.54
N SER A 24 41.89 -4.43 15.75
CA SER A 24 41.23 -3.91 16.95
C SER A 24 39.77 -4.38 17.01
N LYS A 25 39.22 -4.46 18.23
CA LYS A 25 37.81 -4.88 18.42
C LYS A 25 36.86 -3.86 17.81
N GLU A 26 37.18 -2.59 18.00
CA GLU A 26 36.43 -1.43 17.52
C GLU A 26 36.49 -1.34 15.99
N GLY A 27 37.66 -1.56 15.39
CA GLY A 27 37.82 -1.55 13.94
C GLY A 27 37.06 -2.67 13.23
N LYS A 28 37.06 -3.88 13.81
CA LYS A 28 36.23 -4.99 13.32
C LYS A 28 34.74 -4.66 13.39
N LEU A 29 34.29 -4.10 14.53
CA LEU A 29 32.90 -3.71 14.70
C LEU A 29 32.48 -2.66 13.66
N LEU A 30 33.28 -1.61 13.46
CA LEU A 30 32.99 -0.56 12.48
C LEU A 30 32.93 -1.09 11.05
N LEU A 31 33.86 -1.97 10.66
CA LEU A 31 33.84 -2.58 9.32
C LEU A 31 32.60 -3.43 9.09
N HIS A 32 32.19 -4.23 10.08
CA HIS A 32 30.97 -5.03 9.98
C HIS A 32 29.70 -4.17 9.96
N ILE A 33 29.69 -3.01 10.64
CA ILE A 33 28.58 -2.06 10.53
C ILE A 33 28.49 -1.52 9.10
N VAL A 34 29.62 -1.16 8.47
CA VAL A 34 29.62 -0.68 7.09
C VAL A 34 29.17 -1.78 6.12
N GLU A 35 29.62 -3.02 6.31
CA GLU A 35 29.14 -4.19 5.53
C GLU A 35 27.63 -4.39 5.66
N ALA A 36 27.10 -4.38 6.89
CA ALA A 36 25.66 -4.51 7.10
C ALA A 36 24.87 -3.38 6.43
N LEU A 37 25.40 -2.15 6.43
CA LEU A 37 24.78 -1.02 5.73
C LEU A 37 24.79 -1.18 4.21
N GLU A 38 25.80 -1.85 3.64
CA GLU A 38 25.81 -2.21 2.21
C GLU A 38 24.69 -3.21 1.92
N ASP A 39 24.59 -4.27 2.72
CA ASP A 39 23.54 -5.28 2.57
C ASP A 39 22.13 -4.66 2.69
N PHE A 40 21.94 -3.71 3.62
CA PHE A 40 20.69 -2.96 3.70
C PHE A 40 20.43 -2.10 2.46
N ALA A 41 21.46 -1.46 1.89
CA ALA A 41 21.29 -0.69 0.67
C ALA A 41 20.86 -1.59 -0.51
N TYR A 42 21.43 -2.79 -0.62
CA TYR A 42 21.01 -3.80 -1.60
C TYR A 42 19.57 -4.25 -1.40
N ALA A 43 19.22 -4.68 -0.18
CA ALA A 43 17.89 -5.20 0.13
C ALA A 43 16.79 -4.16 -0.09
N ILE A 44 17.03 -2.90 0.27
CA ILE A 44 16.03 -1.83 0.05
C ILE A 44 15.89 -1.53 -1.44
N ASN A 45 16.95 -1.66 -2.24
CA ASN A 45 16.85 -1.43 -3.68
C ASN A 45 16.03 -2.51 -4.37
N GLU A 46 16.28 -3.78 -4.02
CA GLU A 46 15.46 -4.90 -4.49
C GLU A 46 14.00 -4.76 -4.05
N LEU A 47 13.75 -4.33 -2.81
CA LEU A 47 12.39 -4.05 -2.33
C LEU A 47 11.70 -2.95 -3.15
N TYR A 48 12.44 -1.90 -3.50
CA TYR A 48 11.91 -0.78 -4.29
C TYR A 48 11.56 -1.23 -5.71
N GLU A 49 12.39 -2.04 -6.36
CA GLU A 49 12.10 -2.63 -7.68
C GLU A 49 10.85 -3.53 -7.62
N ASN A 50 10.76 -4.40 -6.62
CA ASN A 50 9.57 -5.24 -6.42
C ASN A 50 8.30 -4.41 -6.14
N TYR A 51 8.44 -3.25 -5.48
CA TYR A 51 7.33 -2.34 -5.23
C TYR A 51 6.85 -1.66 -6.51
N GLU A 52 7.77 -1.20 -7.37
CA GLU A 52 7.41 -0.66 -8.69
C GLU A 52 6.73 -1.72 -9.57
N ASP A 53 7.14 -2.98 -9.47
CA ASP A 53 6.46 -4.10 -10.15
C ASP A 53 5.04 -4.30 -9.61
N LEU A 54 4.86 -4.24 -8.29
CA LEU A 54 3.55 -4.36 -7.66
C LEU A 54 2.62 -3.21 -8.04
N GLU A 55 3.11 -1.97 -8.06
CA GLU A 55 2.35 -0.79 -8.50
C GLU A 55 1.82 -1.00 -9.92
N ARG A 56 2.68 -1.46 -10.84
CA ARG A 56 2.26 -1.79 -12.22
C ARG A 56 1.21 -2.89 -12.28
N TYR A 57 1.31 -3.91 -11.44
CA TYR A 57 0.27 -4.95 -11.38
C TYR A 57 -1.07 -4.41 -10.87
N VAL A 58 -1.05 -3.49 -9.92
CA VAL A 58 -2.27 -2.83 -9.43
C VAL A 58 -2.90 -1.98 -10.53
N ASP A 59 -2.10 -1.23 -11.27
CA ASP A 59 -2.58 -0.43 -12.42
C ASP A 59 -3.25 -1.32 -13.48
N TYR A 60 -2.68 -2.50 -13.78
CA TYR A 60 -3.29 -3.44 -14.72
C TYR A 60 -4.61 -4.02 -14.20
N ILE A 61 -4.70 -4.30 -12.91
CA ILE A 61 -5.96 -4.78 -12.32
C ILE A 61 -7.03 -3.68 -12.40
N ASP A 62 -6.66 -2.43 -12.16
CA ASP A 62 -7.59 -1.28 -12.25
C ASP A 62 -8.11 -1.10 -13.69
N GLU A 63 -7.22 -1.22 -14.68
CA GLU A 63 -7.59 -1.20 -16.11
C GLU A 63 -8.52 -2.36 -16.48
N ASP A 64 -8.16 -3.59 -16.12
CA ASP A 64 -8.98 -4.79 -16.38
C ASP A 64 -10.35 -4.70 -15.69
N LEU A 65 -10.43 -4.15 -14.48
CA LEU A 65 -11.68 -3.95 -13.77
C LEU A 65 -12.54 -2.87 -14.45
N THR A 66 -11.92 -1.78 -14.90
CA THR A 66 -12.62 -0.75 -15.66
C THR A 66 -13.26 -1.32 -16.92
N ASP A 67 -12.56 -2.19 -17.65
CA ASP A 67 -13.10 -2.86 -18.83
C ASP A 67 -14.32 -3.74 -18.50
N VAL A 68 -14.26 -4.48 -17.39
CA VAL A 68 -15.38 -5.31 -16.91
C VAL A 68 -16.57 -4.45 -16.47
N GLU A 69 -16.31 -3.34 -15.76
CA GLU A 69 -17.35 -2.40 -15.34
C GLU A 69 -18.05 -1.80 -16.55
N ASN A 70 -17.30 -1.36 -17.57
CA ASN A 70 -17.89 -0.86 -18.82
C ASN A 70 -18.72 -1.96 -19.51
N GLU A 71 -18.22 -3.19 -19.67
CA GLU A 71 -19.01 -4.27 -20.30
C GLU A 71 -20.31 -4.60 -19.54
N LEU A 72 -20.30 -4.52 -18.21
CA LEU A 72 -21.46 -4.85 -17.37
C LEU A 72 -22.47 -3.69 -17.29
N PHE A 73 -22.00 -2.46 -17.10
CA PHE A 73 -22.84 -1.28 -16.87
C PHE A 73 -23.24 -0.55 -18.17
N ASP A 74 -22.43 -0.60 -19.24
CA ASP A 74 -22.84 -0.07 -20.55
C ASP A 74 -24.00 -0.87 -21.17
N PHE A 75 -24.27 -2.09 -20.68
CA PHE A 75 -25.44 -2.88 -21.08
C PHE A 75 -26.73 -2.53 -20.31
N ASP A 76 -26.64 -1.82 -19.18
CA ASP A 76 -27.78 -1.51 -18.29
C ASP A 76 -28.32 -0.08 -18.49
N ASP A 77 -27.49 0.87 -18.97
CA ASP A 77 -27.89 2.23 -19.37
C ASP A 77 -28.80 2.27 -20.63
N HIS A 78 -29.13 1.12 -21.21
CA HIS A 78 -30.11 0.96 -22.28
C HIS A 78 -31.48 0.42 -21.84
N TYR A 79 -31.70 0.24 -20.52
CA TYR A 79 -32.99 -0.21 -19.97
C TYR A 79 -33.64 0.76 -18.97
N GLU A 80 -33.22 2.02 -18.97
CA GLU A 80 -33.80 3.06 -18.10
C GLU A 80 -34.68 4.05 -18.89
N ASP A 81 -35.73 3.57 -19.58
CA ASP A 81 -36.80 4.48 -20.07
C ASP A 81 -38.12 3.79 -20.48
N ASP A 82 -38.66 2.83 -19.70
CA ASP A 82 -40.02 2.31 -19.97
C ASP A 82 -40.72 1.68 -18.74
N TYR A 83 -40.46 2.19 -17.53
CA TYR A 83 -41.34 1.93 -16.39
C TYR A 83 -42.22 3.18 -16.16
N GLU A 84 -43.30 3.26 -16.95
CA GLU A 84 -44.45 4.12 -16.64
C GLU A 84 -44.92 3.79 -15.22
N ASP A 85 -44.66 4.73 -14.32
CA ASP A 85 -44.99 4.73 -12.90
C ASP A 85 -46.51 4.85 -12.73
N ASP A 86 -47.23 3.73 -12.91
CA ASP A 86 -48.66 3.60 -12.63
C ASP A 86 -48.86 2.93 -11.25
N TYR A 87 -48.31 3.55 -10.22
CA TYR A 87 -48.60 3.23 -8.82
C TYR A 87 -49.51 4.30 -8.22
N ASP A 88 -50.75 4.32 -8.72
CA ASP A 88 -51.89 4.79 -7.97
C ASP A 88 -52.06 3.93 -6.70
N ASP A 89 -52.11 4.62 -5.55
CA ASP A 89 -52.94 4.29 -4.38
C ASP A 89 -52.57 3.03 -3.57
N TYR A 90 -51.67 3.17 -2.59
CA TYR A 90 -51.87 2.60 -1.25
C TYR A 90 -51.25 3.52 -0.18
N ASP A 91 -52.04 4.51 0.21
CA ASP A 91 -51.98 5.09 1.54
C ASP A 91 -52.10 4.00 2.62
N ASP A 92 -51.43 4.27 3.75
CA ASP A 92 -51.75 3.78 5.10
C ASP A 92 -51.19 2.40 5.51
N PHE A 93 -50.04 2.39 6.18
CA PHE A 93 -49.87 1.68 7.47
C PHE A 93 -48.66 2.26 8.22
N GLU A 94 -48.99 3.27 9.03
CA GLU A 94 -48.31 3.69 10.24
C GLU A 94 -48.13 2.47 11.18
N ASP A 95 -46.90 2.18 11.62
CA ASP A 95 -46.50 1.39 12.82
C ASP A 95 -45.02 0.98 12.63
N GLU A 96 -44.06 1.08 13.53
CA GLU A 96 -43.94 1.55 14.90
C GLU A 96 -42.42 1.62 15.16
N TYR A 97 -41.97 2.65 15.88
CA TYR A 97 -40.58 2.94 16.19
C TYR A 97 -39.88 1.82 16.98
N GLY A 98 -38.72 1.36 16.50
CA GLY A 98 -37.81 0.45 17.21
C GLY A 98 -36.36 0.92 17.16
N ILE A 99 -36.06 2.05 17.80
CA ILE A 99 -34.68 2.53 18.05
C ILE A 99 -33.99 1.53 18.99
N TYR A 100 -32.98 0.81 18.50
CA TYR A 100 -32.06 0.08 19.37
C TYR A 100 -30.92 1.03 19.77
N GLU A 101 -31.03 1.64 20.94
CA GLU A 101 -29.91 2.29 21.60
C GLU A 101 -28.88 1.23 22.04
N GLU A 102 -27.65 1.34 21.53
CA GLU A 102 -26.48 0.65 22.04
C GLU A 102 -26.22 1.07 23.50
N ASN A 103 -26.55 0.20 24.45
CA ASN A 103 -26.06 0.34 25.81
C ASN A 103 -24.66 -0.28 25.91
N PHE A 104 -23.64 0.58 25.82
CA PHE A 104 -22.30 0.32 26.36
C PHE A 104 -22.42 0.01 27.86
N GLU A 105 -22.25 -1.25 28.25
CA GLU A 105 -21.84 -1.56 29.63
C GLU A 105 -20.32 -1.60 29.70
N GLU A 106 -19.78 -0.46 30.13
CA GLU A 106 -18.48 -0.34 30.77
C GLU A 106 -18.54 -0.98 32.17
N ASP A 107 -17.39 -1.45 32.63
CA ASP A 107 -16.99 -1.72 34.03
C ASP A 107 -17.34 -3.06 34.71
N LYS A 108 -16.33 -3.96 34.81
CA LYS A 108 -15.35 -3.99 35.93
C LYS A 108 -14.35 -5.14 35.87
#